data_AF-A0A4Q3WGB5-F1
#
_entry.id   AF-A0A4Q3WGB5-F1
#
_cell.length_a   1.000
_cell.length_b   1.000
_cell.length_c   1.000
_cell.angle_alpha   90.00
_cell.angle_beta   90.00
_cell.angle_gamma   90.00
#
_symmetry.space_group_name_H-M   'P 1'
#
loop_
_entity.id
_entity.type
_entity.pdbx_description
1 polymer ?
#
loop_
_entity_poly.entity_id
_entity_poly.type
_entity_poly.pdbx_seq_one_letter_code
_entity_poly.pdbx_strand_id
1 'polypeptide(L)'
;MKNLADSVLDYLWFLEFSDEDICDPDYSLKLLENLAVEIKENYSDAEKEALQDAAKRRLEDWLQKPDEHGYSPRGRLTDDQKLFLEALASGRFNGYLPEDGDED
;
A
#
# COMPACT_ATOMS: atom_id res chain seq x y z
N MET A 1 -17.74 -4.27 11.48
CA MET A 1 -16.54 -3.57 11.98
C MET A 1 -16.03 -2.68 10.85
N LYS A 2 -15.27 -1.62 11.14
CA LYS A 2 -14.72 -0.70 10.13
C LYS A 2 -13.19 -0.81 10.14
N ASN A 3 -12.68 -2.01 9.91
CA ASN A 3 -11.29 -2.39 10.08
C ASN A 3 -10.35 -1.52 9.23
N LEU A 4 -10.78 -1.06 8.05
CA LEU A 4 -10.01 -0.09 7.27
C LEU A 4 -9.84 1.25 7.99
N ALA A 5 -10.91 1.77 8.60
CA ALA A 5 -10.85 3.03 9.33
C ALA A 5 -10.03 2.89 10.62
N ASP A 6 -10.15 1.75 11.30
CA ASP A 6 -9.40 1.45 12.52
C ASP A 6 -7.90 1.32 12.19
N SER A 7 -7.52 0.61 11.13
CA SER A 7 -6.13 0.55 10.67
C SER A 7 -5.58 1.92 10.28
N VAL A 8 -6.36 2.76 9.57
CA VAL A 8 -5.92 4.14 9.26
C VAL A 8 -5.67 4.94 10.54
N LEU A 9 -6.54 4.81 11.55
CA LEU A 9 -6.36 5.45 12.85
C LEU A 9 -5.08 4.98 13.54
N ASP A 10 -4.79 3.69 13.55
CA ASP A 10 -3.58 3.12 14.14
C ASP A 10 -2.31 3.65 13.46
N TYR A 11 -2.30 3.73 12.13
CA TYR A 11 -1.19 4.33 11.39
C TYR A 11 -1.02 5.82 11.69
N LEU A 12 -2.10 6.59 11.77
CA LEU A 12 -2.03 8.01 12.12
C LEU A 12 -1.48 8.20 13.54
N TRP A 13 -1.93 7.38 14.49
CA TRP A 13 -1.43 7.40 15.85
C TRP A 13 0.07 7.06 15.90
N PHE A 14 0.48 6.00 15.21
CA PHE A 14 1.88 5.60 15.12
C PHE A 14 2.75 6.73 14.58
N LEU A 15 2.37 7.34 13.45
CA LEU A 15 3.14 8.43 12.84
C LEU A 15 3.23 9.70 13.71
N GLU A 16 2.20 10.00 14.49
CA GLU A 16 2.16 11.19 15.35
C GLU A 16 2.98 11.02 16.64
N PHE A 17 3.04 9.80 17.19
CA PHE A 17 3.56 9.57 18.54
C PHE A 17 4.78 8.64 18.63
N SER A 18 5.22 8.02 17.54
CA SER A 18 6.46 7.24 17.52
C SER A 18 7.68 8.15 17.42
N ASP A 19 8.72 7.81 18.18
CA ASP A 19 10.05 8.39 18.05
C ASP A 19 10.94 7.54 17.13
N GLU A 20 12.16 8.01 16.88
CA GLU A 20 13.15 7.34 16.03
C GLU A 20 13.57 5.96 16.58
N ASP A 21 13.39 5.71 17.87
CA ASP A 21 13.71 4.42 18.50
C ASP A 21 12.60 3.37 18.30
N ILE A 22 11.38 3.80 18.00
CA ILE A 22 10.22 2.93 17.76
C ILE A 22 9.98 2.72 16.25
N CYS A 23 10.22 3.74 15.42
CA CYS A 23 9.99 3.68 13.97
C CYS A 23 11.23 3.18 13.20
N ASP A 24 11.66 1.96 13.51
CA ASP A 24 12.73 1.29 12.77
C ASP A 24 12.19 0.49 11.54
N PRO A 25 13.06 0.11 10.59
CA PRO A 25 12.67 -0.66 9.41
C PRO A 25 12.06 -2.04 9.73
N ASP A 26 12.54 -2.73 10.76
CA ASP A 26 12.06 -4.07 11.13
C ASP A 26 10.64 -4.00 11.70
N TYR A 27 10.38 -3.00 12.54
CA TYR A 27 9.05 -2.72 13.07
C TYR A 27 8.08 -2.30 11.94
N SER A 28 8.55 -1.48 11.01
CA SER A 28 7.77 -1.06 9.85
C SER A 28 7.38 -2.23 8.94
N LEU A 29 8.31 -3.17 8.72
CA LEU A 29 8.03 -4.40 7.97
C LEU A 29 6.98 -5.25 8.67
N LYS A 30 7.12 -5.43 9.99
CA LYS A 30 6.16 -6.20 10.79
C LYS A 30 4.76 -5.57 10.78
N LEU A 31 4.65 -4.24 10.83
CA LEU A 31 3.37 -3.55 10.68
C LEU A 31 2.73 -3.81 9.31
N LEU A 32 3.54 -3.81 8.25
CA LEU A 32 3.06 -4.08 6.89
C LEU A 32 2.57 -5.52 6.74
N GLU A 33 3.31 -6.50 7.28
CA GLU A 33 2.92 -7.92 7.27
C GLU A 33 1.63 -8.17 8.05
N ASN A 34 1.51 -7.58 9.25
CA ASN A 34 0.29 -7.69 10.05
C ASN A 34 -0.92 -7.06 9.35
N LEU A 35 -0.73 -5.89 8.73
CA LEU A 35 -1.80 -5.23 7.98
C LEU A 35 -2.25 -6.09 6.80
N ALA A 36 -1.32 -6.74 6.08
CA ALA A 36 -1.67 -7.63 4.98
C ALA A 36 -2.56 -8.80 5.44
N VAL A 37 -2.24 -9.41 6.58
CA VAL A 37 -3.06 -10.45 7.20
C VAL A 37 -4.43 -9.90 7.61
N GLU A 38 -4.47 -8.73 8.26
CA GLU A 38 -5.70 -8.08 8.70
C GLU A 38 -6.64 -7.77 7.53
N ILE A 39 -6.10 -7.24 6.43
CA ILE A 39 -6.85 -6.99 5.20
C ILE A 39 -7.44 -8.30 4.67
N LYS A 40 -6.64 -9.36 4.60
CA LYS A 40 -7.10 -10.62 4.02
C LYS A 40 -8.21 -11.27 4.85
N GLU A 41 -7.99 -11.39 6.15
CA GLU A 41 -8.81 -12.22 7.03
C GLU A 41 -9.99 -11.45 7.64
N ASN A 42 -9.84 -10.15 7.90
CA ASN A 42 -10.80 -9.40 8.71
C ASN A 42 -11.52 -8.28 7.97
N TYR A 43 -10.97 -7.72 6.88
CA TYR A 43 -11.68 -6.66 6.14
C TYR A 43 -12.90 -7.23 5.40
N SER A 44 -13.96 -6.44 5.40
CA SER A 44 -15.11 -6.68 4.53
C SER A 44 -14.76 -6.50 3.06
N ASP A 45 -15.57 -7.09 2.17
CA ASP A 45 -15.39 -6.95 0.72
C ASP A 45 -15.41 -5.49 0.27
N ALA A 46 -16.29 -4.67 0.86
CA ALA A 46 -16.39 -3.24 0.56
C ALA A 46 -15.12 -2.46 0.96
N GLU A 47 -14.46 -2.85 2.05
CA GLU A 47 -13.20 -2.23 2.49
C GLU A 47 -12.02 -2.66 1.60
N LYS A 48 -11.99 -3.94 1.19
CA LYS A 48 -11.03 -4.44 0.20
C LYS A 48 -11.19 -3.74 -1.15
N GLU A 49 -12.42 -3.55 -1.60
CA GLU A 49 -12.74 -2.83 -2.84
C GLU A 49 -12.33 -1.34 -2.75
N ALA A 50 -12.61 -0.68 -1.63
CA ALA A 50 -12.18 0.70 -1.42
C ALA A 50 -10.66 0.88 -1.50
N LEU A 51 -9.88 -0.08 -0.96
CA LEU A 51 -8.43 -0.10 -1.07
C LEU A 51 -7.95 -0.38 -2.50
N GLN A 52 -8.56 -1.34 -3.20
CA GLN A 52 -8.27 -1.62 -4.61
C GLN A 52 -8.50 -0.38 -5.48
N ASP A 53 -9.61 0.32 -5.28
CA ASP A 53 -9.93 1.52 -6.04
C ASP A 53 -8.98 2.68 -5.74
N ALA A 54 -8.50 2.80 -4.50
CA ALA A 54 -7.45 3.74 -4.16
C ALA A 54 -6.14 3.44 -4.91
N ALA A 55 -5.76 2.16 -5.02
CA ALA A 55 -4.59 1.74 -5.78
C ALA A 55 -4.74 2.02 -7.30
N LYS A 56 -5.91 1.73 -7.88
CA LYS A 56 -6.22 2.04 -9.29
C LYS A 56 -6.12 3.53 -9.58
N ARG A 57 -6.75 4.39 -8.76
CA ARG A 57 -6.67 5.85 -8.90
C ARG A 57 -5.22 6.32 -8.84
N ARG A 58 -4.43 5.77 -7.92
CA ARG A 58 -3.01 6.13 -7.79
C ARG A 58 -2.20 5.71 -9.03
N LEU A 59 -2.45 4.53 -9.58
CA LEU A 59 -1.82 4.09 -10.84
C LEU A 59 -2.20 5.00 -12.01
N GLU A 60 -3.48 5.34 -12.14
CA GLU A 60 -3.98 6.23 -13.19
C GLU A 60 -3.31 7.60 -13.11
N ASP A 61 -3.27 8.20 -11.92
CA ASP A 61 -2.64 9.51 -11.68
C ASP A 61 -1.15 9.51 -12.08
N TRP A 62 -0.41 8.44 -11.75
CA TRP A 62 1.02 8.36 -12.08
C TRP A 62 1.30 8.00 -13.54
N LEU A 63 0.37 7.32 -14.22
CA LEU A 63 0.49 6.96 -15.64
C LEU A 63 -0.09 8.02 -16.58
N GLN A 64 -0.69 9.10 -16.04
CA GLN A 64 -1.18 10.20 -16.85
C GLN A 64 -0.05 10.81 -17.68
N LYS A 65 -0.37 11.04 -18.96
CA LYS A 65 0.49 11.80 -19.86
C LYS A 65 0.62 13.24 -19.36
N PRO A 66 1.71 13.93 -19.68
CA PRO A 66 1.79 15.36 -19.44
C PRO A 66 0.56 16.06 -20.02
N ASP A 67 0.02 17.02 -19.28
CA ASP A 67 -1.12 17.82 -19.72
C ASP A 67 -0.75 18.73 -20.92
N GLU A 68 -1.72 19.52 -21.38
CA GLU A 68 -1.54 20.45 -22.51
C GLU A 68 -0.43 21.50 -22.27
N HIS A 69 0.01 21.68 -21.02
CA HIS A 69 1.10 22.58 -20.62
C HIS A 69 2.42 21.84 -20.38
N GLY A 70 2.47 20.52 -20.64
CA GLY A 70 3.64 19.69 -20.43
C GLY A 70 3.90 19.32 -18.97
N TYR A 71 2.95 19.58 -18.07
CA TYR A 71 3.04 19.16 -16.67
C TYR A 71 2.66 17.69 -16.55
N SER A 72 3.59 16.88 -16.06
CA SER A 72 3.27 15.58 -15.49
C SER A 72 3.52 15.63 -13.97
N PRO A 73 2.80 14.83 -13.16
CA PRO A 73 3.20 14.57 -11.78
C PRO A 73 4.69 14.20 -11.74
N ARG A 74 5.45 14.84 -10.84
CA ARG A 74 6.91 14.67 -10.75
C ARG A 74 7.23 13.33 -10.11
N GLY A 75 7.87 12.45 -10.89
CA GLY A 75 8.43 11.17 -10.46
C GLY A 75 7.75 10.01 -11.18
N ARG A 76 8.46 9.28 -12.05
CA ARG A 76 7.92 7.99 -12.49
C ARG A 76 7.98 7.05 -11.28
N LEU A 77 6.93 6.26 -11.05
CA LEU A 77 7.00 5.13 -10.12
C LEU A 77 8.22 4.28 -10.47
N THR A 78 8.93 3.79 -9.46
CA THR A 78 9.87 2.68 -9.69
C THR A 78 9.08 1.44 -10.10
N ASP A 79 9.74 0.47 -10.73
CA ASP A 79 9.08 -0.78 -11.14
C ASP A 79 8.45 -1.49 -9.93
N ASP A 80 9.13 -1.50 -8.78
CA ASP A 80 8.61 -2.09 -7.53
C ASP A 80 7.36 -1.36 -7.01
N GLN A 81 7.35 -0.03 -7.03
CA GLN A 81 6.19 0.76 -6.59
C GLN A 81 4.99 0.54 -7.52
N LYS A 82 5.23 0.41 -8.83
CA LYS A 82 4.19 0.11 -9.80
C LYS A 82 3.61 -1.29 -9.55
N LEU A 83 4.46 -2.29 -9.38
CA LEU A 83 4.01 -3.66 -9.18
C LEU A 83 3.28 -3.85 -7.84
N PHE A 84 3.70 -3.15 -6.79
CA PHE A 84 2.96 -3.07 -5.53
C PHE A 84 1.53 -2.54 -5.74
N LEU A 85 1.38 -1.42 -6.45
CA LEU A 85 0.05 -0.85 -6.72
C LEU A 85 -0.80 -1.75 -7.63
N GLU A 86 -0.19 -2.41 -8.62
CA GLU A 86 -0.88 -3.38 -9.49
C GLU A 86 -1.35 -4.61 -8.70
N ALA A 87 -0.55 -5.10 -7.75
CA ALA A 87 -0.94 -6.15 -6.82
C ALA A 87 -2.17 -5.74 -6.00
N LEU A 88 -2.12 -4.57 -5.35
CA LEU A 88 -3.25 -4.06 -4.58
C LEU A 88 -4.50 -3.86 -5.43
N ALA A 89 -4.37 -3.26 -6.62
CA ALA A 89 -5.49 -3.02 -7.54
C ALA A 89 -6.19 -4.31 -7.99
N SER A 90 -5.46 -5.44 -7.98
CA SER A 90 -5.97 -6.77 -8.34
C SER A 90 -6.46 -7.59 -7.13
N GLY A 91 -6.42 -7.03 -5.91
CA GLY A 91 -6.81 -7.72 -4.69
C GLY A 91 -5.74 -8.64 -4.10
N ARG A 92 -4.48 -8.52 -4.53
CA ARG A 92 -3.33 -9.20 -3.90
C ARG A 92 -2.74 -8.28 -2.83
N PHE A 93 -3.02 -8.58 -1.56
CA PHE A 93 -2.68 -7.72 -0.42
C PHE A 93 -1.42 -8.13 0.35
N ASN A 94 -0.78 -9.23 -0.03
CA ASN A 94 0.30 -9.90 0.70
C ASN A 94 1.66 -9.14 0.64
N GLY A 95 1.66 -7.89 0.17
CA GLY A 95 2.88 -7.16 -0.12
C GLY A 95 3.65 -7.71 -1.33
N TYR A 96 4.55 -6.87 -1.83
CA TYR A 96 5.51 -7.19 -2.89
C TYR A 96 6.72 -7.94 -2.29
N LEU A 97 6.47 -8.89 -1.39
CA LEU A 97 7.52 -9.86 -1.08
C LEU A 97 7.61 -10.73 -2.33
N PRO A 98 8.77 -10.79 -3.03
CA PRO A 98 8.95 -11.86 -3.99
C PRO A 98 8.61 -13.14 -3.23
N GLU A 99 7.66 -13.93 -3.75
CA GLU A 99 7.53 -15.32 -3.31
C GLU A 99 8.95 -15.84 -3.31
N ASP A 100 9.40 -16.28 -2.13
CA ASP A 100 10.77 -16.72 -1.85
C ASP A 100 11.37 -17.24 -3.14
N GLY A 101 12.41 -16.56 -3.64
CA GLY A 101 13.07 -16.98 -4.86
C GLY A 101 13.29 -18.48 -4.74
N ASP A 102 12.73 -19.24 -5.66
CA ASP A 102 13.00 -20.66 -5.79
C ASP A 102 14.53 -20.78 -5.81
N GLU A 103 15.10 -21.14 -4.66
CA GLU A 103 16.49 -21.58 -4.57
C GLU A 103 16.53 -22.91 -5.31
N ASP A 104 16.91 -22.83 -6.59
CA ASP A 104 17.43 -23.98 -7.36
C ASP A 104 18.66 -24.60 -6.66
#